data_AF-A0A6B3HDK8-F1
#
_entry.id   AF-A0A6B3HDK8-F1
#
_cell.length_a   1.000
_cell.length_b   1.000
_cell.length_c   1.000
_cell.angle_alpha   90.00
_cell.angle_beta   90.00
_cell.angle_gamma   90.00
#
_symmetry.space_group_name_H-M   'P 1'
#
loop_
_entity.id
_entity.type
_entity.pdbx_description
1 polymer ?
#
loop_
_entity_poly.entity_id
_entity_poly.type
_entity_poly.pdbx_seq_one_letter_code
_entity_poly.pdbx_strand_id
1 'polypeptide(L)' 'TGHPEIGEECFVVDLEEDGTVWFTVMAFSRPAVWYARLAGPLVPQVQLWYARRLGRTLRRLVAAG' A
#
# COMPACT_ATOMS: atom_id res chain seq x y z
N THR A 1 -17.84 9.60 -14.74
CA THR A 1 -16.85 10.69 -14.81
C THR A 1 -16.51 11.13 -13.40
N GLY A 2 -15.25 11.02 -12.96
CA GLY A 2 -14.82 11.70 -11.73
C GLY A 2 -13.95 10.92 -10.75
N HIS A 3 -13.21 9.89 -11.16
CA HIS A 3 -12.09 9.42 -10.32
C HIS A 3 -10.81 10.16 -10.75
N PRO A 4 -10.24 11.02 -9.86
CA PRO A 4 -9.11 11.89 -10.18
C PRO A 4 -7.80 11.11 -10.39
N GLU A 5 -7.77 9.86 -9.96
CA GLU A 5 -6.67 8.93 -10.16
C GLU A 5 -7.24 7.60 -10.65
N ILE A 6 -6.62 7.03 -11.68
CA ILE A 6 -6.87 5.66 -12.14
C ILE A 6 -5.54 4.94 -11.99
N GLY A 7 -5.55 3.80 -11.31
CA GLY A 7 -4.34 3.08 -10.98
C GLY A 7 -4.57 1.61 -10.72
N GLU A 8 -3.48 0.86 -10.77
CA GLU A 8 -3.43 -0.57 -10.45
C GLU A 8 -2.59 -0.74 -9.18
N GLU A 9 -3.07 -1.59 -8.27
CA GLU A 9 -2.37 -1.93 -7.03
C GLU A 9 -2.15 -3.44 -6.95
N CYS A 10 -0.95 -3.83 -6.51
CA CYS A 10 -0.53 -5.21 -6.35
C CYS A 10 0.00 -5.41 -4.93
N PHE A 11 -0.47 -6.49 -4.30
CA PHE A 11 -0.08 -6.92 -2.96
C PHE A 11 0.55 -8.30 -3.06
N VAL A 12 1.83 -8.39 -2.69
CA VAL A 12 2.59 -9.65 -2.68
C VAL A 12 3.02 -9.95 -1.26
N VAL A 13 2.80 -11.20 -0.85
CA VAL A 13 3.27 -11.73 0.44
C VAL A 13 4.24 -12.86 0.13
N ASP A 14 5.49 -12.70 0.55
CA ASP A 14 6.50 -13.74 0.48
C ASP A 14 6.76 -14.27 1.89
N LEU A 15 6.78 -15.60 2.02
CA LEU A 15 7.13 -16.31 3.26
C LEU A 15 8.43 -17.08 3.01
N GLU A 16 9.49 -16.70 3.71
CA GLU A 16 10.77 -17.39 3.66
C GLU A 16 10.75 -18.65 4.53
N GLU A 17 11.69 -19.57 4.27
CA GLU A 17 11.82 -20.84 5.00
C GLU A 17 12.10 -20.66 6.49
N ASP A 18 12.69 -19.54 6.90
CA ASP A 18 12.96 -19.20 8.30
C ASP A 18 11.74 -18.59 9.03
N GLY A 19 10.61 -18.44 8.33
CA GLY A 19 9.38 -17.85 8.86
C GLY A 19 9.28 -16.33 8.71
N THR A 20 10.27 -15.68 8.08
CA THR A 20 10.22 -14.25 7.77
C THR A 20 9.14 -13.97 6.73
N VAL A 21 8.27 -12.99 7.02
CA VAL A 21 7.20 -12.56 6.10
C VAL A 21 7.53 -11.19 5.53
N TRP A 22 7.66 -11.13 4.20
CA TRP A 22 7.77 -9.90 3.45
C TRP A 22 6.41 -9.52 2.88
N PHE A 23 6.05 -8.25 3.03
CA PHE A 23 4.84 -7.70 2.42
C PHE A 23 5.22 -6.56 1.49
N THR A 24 5.09 -6.81 0.19
CA THR A 24 5.41 -5.86 -0.87
C THR A 24 4.13 -5.25 -1.41
N VAL A 25 4.07 -3.91 -1.41
CA VAL A 25 2.96 -3.13 -1.96
C VAL A 25 3.49 -2.35 -3.16
N MET A 26 2.96 -2.63 -4.34
CA MET A 26 3.25 -1.88 -5.57
C MET A 26 1.98 -1.16 -6.01
N ALA A 27 2.05 0.15 -6.23
CA ALA A 27 0.93 0.94 -6.70
C ALA A 27 1.37 1.81 -7.88
N PHE A 28 0.66 1.68 -9.00
CA PHE A 28 0.83 2.52 -10.18
C PHE A 28 -0.39 3.44 -10.29
N SER A 29 -0.19 4.75 -10.31
CA SER A 29 -1.27 5.72 -10.46
C SER A 29 -1.02 6.62 -11.67
N ARG A 30 -2.04 6.78 -12.52
CA ARG A 30 -2.07 7.76 -13.60
C ARG A 30 -2.98 8.93 -13.17
N PRO A 31 -2.44 10.15 -13.03
CA PRO A 31 -3.25 11.30 -12.66
C PRO A 31 -4.19 11.65 -13.81
N ALA A 32 -5.50 11.65 -13.56
CA ALA A 32 -6.52 12.03 -14.54
C ALA A 32 -6.81 13.55 -14.55
N VAL A 33 -6.33 14.28 -13.54
CA VAL A 33 -6.57 15.73 -13.32
C VAL A 33 -5.35 16.42 -12.70
N TRP A 34 -5.15 17.70 -12.99
CA TRP A 34 -3.94 18.45 -12.64
C TRP A 34 -3.70 18.62 -11.12
N TYR A 35 -4.77 18.66 -10.31
CA TYR A 35 -4.65 18.81 -8.85
C TYR A 35 -4.25 17.50 -8.14
N ALA A 36 -4.38 16.34 -8.79
CA ALA A 36 -3.84 15.07 -8.27
C ALA A 36 -2.30 15.12 -8.17
N ARG A 37 -1.64 15.88 -9.05
CA ARG A 37 -0.18 16.13 -8.98
C ARG A 37 0.24 16.91 -7.73
N LEU A 38 -0.64 17.72 -7.14
CA LEU A 38 -0.35 18.42 -5.88
C LEU A 38 -0.40 17.47 -4.66
N ALA A 39 -1.20 16.41 -4.72
CA ALA A 39 -1.20 15.35 -3.72
C ALA A 39 -0.06 14.33 -3.93
N GLY A 40 0.54 14.29 -5.13
CA GLY A 40 1.59 13.35 -5.53
C GLY A 40 2.74 13.13 -4.54
N PRO A 41 3.27 14.16 -3.84
CA PRO A 41 4.32 13.95 -2.83
C PRO A 41 3.81 13.31 -1.52
N LEU A 42 2.53 13.52 -1.20
CA LEU A 42 1.90 13.01 0.03
C LEU A 42 1.37 11.58 -0.15
N VAL A 43 1.01 11.20 -1.37
CA VAL A 43 0.48 9.87 -1.69
C VAL A 43 1.41 8.73 -1.25
N PRO A 44 2.72 8.71 -1.58
CA PRO A 44 3.63 7.67 -1.13
C PRO A 44 3.72 7.58 0.39
N GLN A 45 3.69 8.72 1.10
CA GLN A 45 3.78 8.75 2.57
C GLN A 45 2.52 8.15 3.21
N VAL A 46 1.33 8.47 2.67
CA VAL A 46 0.06 7.92 3.12
C VAL A 46 0.01 6.41 2.84
N GLN A 47 0.44 5.97 1.66
CA GLN A 47 0.53 4.55 1.31
C GLN A 47 1.48 3.79 2.25
N LEU A 48 2.66 4.35 2.54
CA LEU A 48 3.64 3.75 3.46
C LEU A 48 3.08 3.66 4.89
N TRP A 49 2.39 4.71 5.34
CA TRP A 49 1.73 4.71 6.64
C TRP A 49 0.64 3.63 6.72
N TYR A 50 -0.18 3.52 5.67
CA TYR A 50 -1.26 2.55 5.60
C TYR A 50 -0.73 1.11 5.55
N ALA A 51 0.30 0.84 4.75
CA ALA A 51 0.98 -0.46 4.69
C ALA A 51 1.54 -0.86 6.07
N ARG A 52 2.20 0.08 6.77
CA ARG A 52 2.67 -0.15 8.16
C ARG A 52 1.53 -0.43 9.13
N ARG A 53 0.40 0.27 8.98
CA ARG A 53 -0.78 0.03 9.82
C ARG A 53 -1.34 -1.37 9.59
N LEU A 54 -1.49 -1.78 8.32
CA LEU A 54 -1.96 -3.11 7.96
C LEU A 54 -1.03 -4.19 8.51
N GLY A 55 0.29 -4.04 8.32
CA GLY A 55 1.29 -4.98 8.84
C GLY A 55 1.25 -5.13 10.36
N ARG A 56 1.03 -4.03 11.10
CA ARG A 56 0.84 -4.08 12.56
C ARG A 56 -0.45 -4.81 12.95
N THR A 57 -1.55 -4.58 12.25
CA THR A 57 -2.83 -5.26 12.52
C THR A 57 -2.71 -6.76 12.22
N LEU A 58 -2.13 -7.11 11.07
CA LEU A 58 -1.93 -8.51 10.68
C LEU A 58 -1.08 -9.26 11.70
N ARG A 59 0.03 -8.65 12.16
CA ARG A 59 0.88 -9.22 13.22
C ARG A 59 0.12 -9.43 14.53
N ARG A 60 -0.77 -8.50 14.89
CA ARG A 60 -1.62 -8.64 16.09
C ARG A 60 -2.62 -9.79 15.96
N LEU A 61 -3.25 -9.93 14.80
CA LEU A 61 -4.22 -11.00 14.55
C LEU A 61 -3.56 -12.39 14.57
N VAL A 62 -2.37 -12.51 13.96
CA VAL A 62 -1.59 -13.76 13.96
C VAL A 62 -1.11 -14.12 15.36
N ALA A 63 -0.74 -13.14 16.20
CA ALA A 63 -0.30 -13.40 17.58
C ALA A 63 -1.46 -13.70 18.55
N ALA A 64 -2.70 -13.42 18.16
CA ALA A 64 -3.90 -13.64 18.98
C ALA A 64 -4.65 -14.94 18.62
N GLY A 65 -4.32 -15.55 17.49
CA GLY A 65 -4.78 -16.90 17.09
C GLY A 65 -3.75 -17.95 17.48
#